data_AF-A0A9N9KD93-F1
#
_entry.id   AF-A0A9N9KD93-F1
#
_cell.length_a   1.000
_cell.length_b   1.000
_cell.length_c   1.000
_cell.angle_alpha   90.00
_cell.angle_beta   90.00
_cell.angle_gamma   90.00
#
_symmetry.space_group_name_H-M   'P 1'
#
loop_
_entity.id
_entity.type
_entity.pdbx_description
1 polymer ?
#
loop_
_entity_poly.entity_id
_entity_poly.type
_entity_poly.pdbx_seq_one_letter_code
_entity_poly.pdbx_strand_id
1 'polypeptide(L)'
;TDYYLKLAITCRMTSVIQNTESPSHHISVELNIDGNPNVSKVTLAEQITYLEKDFILVVKSLGLDQPRAFVEYNPKTETNCVMLTLVPKFAINEVMSELIFIIDRSGSMEDGPIKKASEALQLLLLSLPENCLFNVVSFGSHFDSLFKKSQPYSEGSFSKALKHAQEMDANYGGTEIYDPLKWVFENSRNDMPTSVFLLTDGQVYNVDQIVELIKSSEEKKKDDLRLFSIGIGDSVSHHLVESVSRA
;
A
#
# COMPACT_ATOMS: atom_id res chain seq x y z
N THR A 1 -4.98 -2.95 -47.11
CA THR A 1 -3.59 -3.04 -46.62
C THR A 1 -3.70 -3.55 -45.21
N ASP A 2 -3.21 -4.76 -44.95
CA ASP A 2 -3.28 -5.33 -43.61
C ASP A 2 -2.19 -4.68 -42.75
N TYR A 3 -2.60 -4.04 -41.66
CA TYR A 3 -1.71 -3.39 -40.71
C TYR A 3 -1.47 -4.32 -39.53
N TYR A 4 -0.20 -4.57 -39.20
CA TYR A 4 0.19 -5.39 -38.06
C TYR A 4 0.92 -4.54 -37.03
N LEU A 5 0.68 -4.85 -35.76
CA LEU A 5 1.40 -4.28 -34.64
C LEU A 5 2.78 -4.95 -34.53
N LYS A 6 3.83 -4.13 -34.53
CA LYS A 6 5.19 -4.57 -34.23
C LYS A 6 5.63 -4.03 -32.88
N LEU A 7 5.81 -4.94 -31.93
CA LEU A 7 6.40 -4.64 -30.63
C LEU A 7 7.80 -5.28 -30.56
N ALA A 8 8.81 -4.48 -30.29
CA ALA A 8 10.18 -4.92 -30.06
C ALA A 8 10.71 -4.22 -28.82
N ILE A 9 11.11 -5.01 -27.82
CA ILE A 9 11.56 -4.54 -26.51
C ILE A 9 12.98 -5.04 -26.32
N THR A 10 13.90 -4.11 -26.00
CA THR A 10 15.24 -4.47 -25.52
C THR A 10 15.26 -4.27 -24.02
N CYS A 11 15.42 -5.36 -23.27
CA CYS A 11 15.56 -5.31 -21.83
C CYS A 11 17.04 -5.39 -21.46
N ARG A 12 17.51 -4.45 -20.62
CA ARG A 12 18.87 -4.42 -20.07
C ARG A 12 18.78 -4.41 -18.55
N MET A 13 19.42 -5.39 -17.90
CA MET A 13 19.46 -5.53 -16.45
C MET A 13 20.88 -5.23 -15.90
N THR A 14 21.01 -5.04 -14.58
CA THR A 14 22.33 -4.89 -13.92
C THR A 14 23.07 -6.21 -13.75
N SER A 15 22.41 -7.33 -14.04
CA SER A 15 22.91 -8.68 -13.86
C SER A 15 22.28 -9.62 -14.87
N VAL A 16 22.71 -10.88 -14.87
CA VAL A 16 22.31 -11.88 -15.87
C VAL A 16 20.80 -12.06 -15.86
N ILE A 17 20.20 -11.93 -17.03
CA ILE A 17 18.79 -12.26 -17.25
C ILE A 17 18.67 -13.78 -17.28
N GLN A 18 17.88 -14.32 -16.36
CA GLN A 18 17.63 -15.77 -16.25
C GLN A 18 16.45 -16.20 -17.12
N ASN A 19 15.42 -15.37 -17.18
CA ASN A 19 14.20 -15.66 -17.92
C ASN A 19 13.47 -14.37 -18.30
N THR A 20 12.81 -14.39 -19.44
CA THR A 20 11.89 -13.34 -19.88
C THR A 20 10.65 -14.02 -20.42
N GLU A 21 9.48 -13.72 -19.84
CA GLU A 21 8.21 -14.37 -20.19
C GLU A 21 7.08 -13.35 -20.27
N SER A 22 6.01 -13.69 -20.99
CA SER A 22 4.79 -12.89 -21.01
C SER A 22 3.59 -13.80 -20.68
N PRO A 23 2.89 -13.55 -19.57
CA PRO A 23 1.66 -14.29 -19.26
C PRO A 23 0.46 -13.80 -20.10
N SER A 24 0.57 -12.65 -20.77
CA SER A 24 -0.55 -12.09 -21.53
C SER A 24 -0.47 -12.33 -23.03
N HIS A 25 0.71 -12.41 -23.64
CA HIS A 25 0.86 -12.60 -25.09
C HIS A 25 1.99 -13.57 -25.45
N HIS A 26 1.91 -14.21 -26.63
CA HIS A 26 2.98 -15.06 -27.14
C HIS A 26 4.16 -14.22 -27.65
N ILE A 27 5.36 -14.50 -27.14
CA ILE A 27 6.58 -13.75 -27.42
C ILE A 27 7.71 -14.66 -27.92
N SER A 28 8.59 -14.08 -28.74
CA SER A 28 9.91 -14.61 -29.04
C SER A 28 10.95 -13.86 -28.23
N VAL A 29 11.89 -14.60 -27.62
CA VAL A 29 12.92 -14.05 -26.74
C VAL A 29 14.29 -14.48 -27.22
N GLU A 30 15.14 -13.49 -27.48
CA GLU A 30 16.56 -13.67 -27.74
C GLU A 30 17.33 -13.21 -26.49
N LEU A 31 17.99 -14.14 -25.80
CA LEU A 31 18.86 -13.84 -24.67
C LEU A 31 20.31 -13.63 -25.13
N ASN A 32 21.12 -13.00 -24.28
CA ASN A 32 22.57 -12.84 -24.49
C ASN A 32 22.91 -12.03 -25.76
N ILE A 33 22.18 -10.94 -26.02
CA ILE A 33 22.39 -10.10 -27.20
C ILE A 33 23.84 -9.57 -27.22
N ASP A 34 24.52 -9.73 -28.35
CA ASP A 34 25.94 -9.37 -28.54
C ASP A 34 26.89 -10.02 -27.50
N GLY A 35 26.52 -11.21 -27.01
CA GLY A 35 27.27 -11.92 -25.97
C GLY A 35 27.08 -11.33 -24.56
N ASN A 36 26.20 -10.34 -24.38
CA ASN A 36 25.93 -9.72 -23.11
C ASN A 36 24.74 -10.41 -22.40
N PRO A 37 24.98 -11.17 -21.32
CA PRO A 37 23.93 -11.93 -20.64
C PRO A 37 22.94 -11.07 -19.85
N ASN A 38 23.21 -9.77 -19.74
CA ASN A 38 22.32 -8.82 -19.10
C ASN A 38 21.32 -8.18 -20.08
N VAL A 39 21.39 -8.54 -21.36
CA VAL A 39 20.54 -7.97 -22.42
C VAL A 39 19.72 -9.07 -23.08
N SER A 40 18.43 -8.80 -23.19
CA SER A 40 17.51 -9.64 -23.96
C SER A 40 16.69 -8.78 -24.91
N LYS A 41 16.27 -9.39 -26.02
CA LYS A 41 15.37 -8.80 -26.99
C LYS A 41 14.11 -9.63 -27.06
N VAL A 42 12.97 -8.95 -27.01
CA VAL A 42 11.65 -9.57 -27.02
C VAL A 42 10.87 -9.00 -28.18
N THR A 43 10.22 -9.88 -28.93
CA THR A 43 9.25 -9.49 -29.96
C THR A 43 7.97 -10.29 -29.80
N LEU A 44 6.87 -9.81 -30.36
CA LEU A 44 5.67 -10.64 -30.49
C LEU A 44 6.00 -11.83 -31.40
N ALA A 45 5.60 -13.03 -31.00
CA ALA A 45 5.75 -14.24 -31.81
C ALA A 45 4.68 -14.31 -32.91
N GLU A 46 3.54 -13.67 -32.67
CA GLU A 46 2.37 -13.71 -33.55
C GLU A 46 2.14 -12.35 -34.23
N GLN A 47 1.54 -12.40 -35.42
CA GLN A 47 1.07 -11.21 -36.11
C GLN A 47 -0.30 -10.83 -35.58
N ILE A 48 -0.35 -9.80 -34.74
CA ILE A 48 -1.59 -9.22 -34.22
C ILE A 48 -1.78 -7.81 -34.78
N THR A 49 -3.03 -7.36 -34.86
CA THR A 49 -3.40 -6.02 -35.40
C THR A 49 -3.49 -4.96 -34.30
N TYR A 50 -3.85 -5.36 -33.07
CA TYR A 50 -4.00 -4.49 -31.90
C TYR A 50 -3.83 -5.31 -30.60
N LEU A 51 -3.69 -4.64 -29.44
CA LEU A 51 -3.67 -5.27 -28.12
C LEU A 51 -5.09 -5.21 -27.51
N GLU A 52 -5.68 -6.36 -27.25
CA GLU A 52 -7.01 -6.47 -26.59
C GLU A 52 -6.94 -6.27 -25.07
N LYS A 53 -5.76 -6.48 -24.51
CA LYS A 53 -5.44 -6.45 -23.08
C LYS A 53 -4.01 -5.97 -22.89
N ASP A 54 -3.64 -5.68 -21.65
CA ASP A 54 -2.30 -5.23 -21.34
C ASP A 54 -1.22 -6.24 -21.75
N PHE A 55 -0.15 -5.73 -22.35
CA PHE A 55 1.06 -6.51 -22.58
C PHE A 55 1.89 -6.55 -21.29
N ILE A 56 2.02 -7.74 -20.70
CA ILE A 56 2.74 -7.96 -19.45
C ILE A 56 4.04 -8.67 -19.80
N LEU A 57 5.17 -8.06 -19.44
CA LEU A 57 6.49 -8.66 -19.58
C LEU A 57 7.10 -8.88 -18.19
N VAL A 58 7.42 -10.13 -17.89
CA VAL A 58 8.05 -10.53 -16.64
C VAL A 58 9.49 -10.89 -16.93
N VAL A 59 10.43 -10.10 -16.38
CA VAL A 59 11.88 -10.32 -16.54
C VAL A 59 12.45 -10.75 -15.19
N LYS A 60 13.11 -11.92 -15.18
CA LYS A 60 13.82 -12.46 -14.02
C LYS A 60 15.32 -12.28 -14.24
N SER A 61 15.98 -11.62 -13.29
CA SER A 61 17.42 -11.37 -13.31
C SER A 61 18.02 -11.79 -11.98
N LEU A 62 19.29 -12.20 -11.99
CA LEU A 62 20.05 -12.41 -10.76
C LEU A 62 20.25 -11.10 -10.00
N GLY A 63 20.42 -11.20 -8.68
CA GLY A 63 20.83 -10.07 -7.82
C GLY A 63 19.81 -8.95 -7.67
N LEU A 64 18.53 -9.18 -7.98
CA LEU A 64 17.46 -8.17 -7.78
C LEU A 64 17.18 -7.87 -6.30
N ASP A 65 17.66 -8.70 -5.39
CA ASP A 65 17.62 -8.53 -3.94
C ASP A 65 18.87 -7.80 -3.38
N GLN A 66 19.75 -7.32 -4.27
CA GLN A 66 20.97 -6.59 -3.91
C GLN A 66 20.88 -5.13 -4.36
N PRO A 67 21.61 -4.22 -3.69
CA PRO A 67 21.76 -2.85 -4.16
C PRO A 67 22.33 -2.80 -5.58
N ARG A 68 21.77 -1.94 -6.42
CA ARG A 68 22.17 -1.80 -7.83
C ARG A 68 22.02 -0.36 -8.30
N ALA A 69 22.77 -0.01 -9.34
CA ALA A 69 22.68 1.28 -9.99
C ALA A 69 22.70 1.14 -11.51
N PHE A 70 21.90 1.95 -12.19
CA PHE A 70 22.00 2.18 -13.62
C PHE A 70 22.50 3.59 -13.87
N VAL A 71 23.42 3.73 -14.82
CA VAL A 71 23.88 5.03 -15.31
C VAL A 71 23.64 5.06 -16.82
N GLU A 72 22.88 6.03 -17.28
CA GLU A 72 22.65 6.28 -18.70
C GLU A 72 23.20 7.66 -19.05
N TYR A 73 24.06 7.72 -20.06
CA TYR A 73 24.59 8.97 -20.59
C TYR A 73 23.71 9.46 -21.74
N ASN A 74 23.24 10.70 -21.65
CA ASN A 74 22.55 11.36 -22.75
C ASN A 74 23.53 12.24 -23.54
N PRO A 75 23.96 11.83 -24.75
CA PRO A 75 24.91 12.60 -25.56
C PRO A 75 24.34 13.93 -26.07
N LYS A 76 23.01 14.10 -26.12
CA LYS A 76 22.39 15.35 -26.59
C LYS A 76 22.45 16.47 -25.56
N THR A 77 22.35 16.10 -24.29
CA THR A 77 22.39 17.05 -23.17
C THR A 77 23.73 17.03 -22.43
N GLU A 78 24.63 16.12 -22.82
CA GLU A 78 25.91 15.86 -22.16
C GLU A 78 25.77 15.57 -20.65
N THR A 79 24.66 14.92 -20.26
CA THR A 79 24.36 14.63 -18.85
C THR A 79 24.30 13.13 -18.58
N ASN A 80 24.56 12.75 -17.33
CA ASN A 80 24.32 11.40 -16.82
C ASN A 80 23.02 11.38 -16.01
N CYS A 81 22.18 10.37 -16.25
CA CYS A 81 21.07 10.03 -15.37
C CYS A 81 21.46 8.77 -14.58
N VAL A 82 21.27 8.81 -13.26
CA VAL A 82 21.55 7.67 -12.38
C VAL A 82 20.26 7.23 -11.70
N MET A 83 19.95 5.94 -11.82
CA MET A 83 18.91 5.28 -11.03
C MET A 83 19.59 4.39 -10.00
N LEU A 84 19.44 4.71 -8.71
CA LEU A 84 19.95 3.91 -7.60
C LEU A 84 18.79 3.12 -6.98
N THR A 85 18.97 1.81 -6.85
CA THR A 85 18.07 0.95 -6.09
C THR A 85 18.81 0.44 -4.86
N LEU A 86 18.34 0.84 -3.68
CA LEU A 86 18.85 0.34 -2.40
C LEU A 86 17.92 -0.76 -1.91
N VAL A 87 18.50 -1.93 -1.61
CA VAL A 87 17.78 -3.06 -1.02
C VAL A 87 18.39 -3.33 0.35
N PRO A 88 18.05 -2.53 1.37
CA PRO A 88 18.67 -2.68 2.66
C PRO A 88 18.21 -4.00 3.32
N LYS A 89 19.16 -4.75 3.87
CA LYS A 89 18.91 -5.97 4.63
C LYS A 89 19.17 -5.67 6.10
N PHE A 90 18.10 -5.58 6.88
CA PHE A 90 18.18 -5.34 8.32
C PHE A 90 17.83 -6.62 9.07
N ALA A 91 18.49 -6.88 10.19
CA ALA A 91 17.95 -7.78 11.19
C ALA A 91 16.72 -7.09 11.79
N ILE A 92 15.53 -7.61 11.47
CA ILE A 92 14.28 -7.07 12.00
C ILE A 92 14.17 -7.60 13.42
N ASN A 93 14.45 -6.75 14.40
CA ASN A 93 14.05 -7.05 15.77
C ASN A 93 12.53 -6.92 15.84
N GLU A 94 11.85 -7.92 16.41
CA GLU A 94 10.42 -7.79 16.71
C GLU A 94 10.24 -6.67 17.75
N VAL A 95 9.75 -5.52 17.29
CA VAL A 95 9.39 -4.41 18.17
C VAL A 95 7.91 -4.54 18.47
N MET A 96 7.59 -4.69 19.76
CA MET A 96 6.20 -4.61 20.22
C MET A 96 5.62 -3.27 19.76
N SER A 97 4.49 -3.34 19.06
CA SER A 97 3.89 -2.17 18.41
C SER A 97 2.42 -2.04 18.80
N GLU A 98 1.93 -0.82 18.78
CA GLU A 98 0.50 -0.51 18.90
C GLU A 98 -0.13 -0.39 17.51
N LEU A 99 -1.22 -1.11 17.27
CA LEU A 99 -1.93 -1.17 15.98
C LEU A 99 -3.37 -0.67 16.16
N ILE A 100 -3.72 0.48 15.60
CA ILE A 100 -5.04 1.09 15.78
C ILE A 100 -5.78 1.15 14.43
N PHE A 101 -6.93 0.49 14.35
CA PHE A 101 -7.76 0.50 13.15
C PHE A 101 -8.87 1.54 13.30
N ILE A 102 -8.88 2.55 12.44
CA ILE A 102 -9.93 3.57 12.36
C ILE A 102 -10.83 3.21 11.18
N ILE A 103 -12.11 2.96 11.46
CA ILE A 103 -13.07 2.40 10.50
C ILE A 103 -14.20 3.39 10.27
N ASP A 104 -14.36 3.78 9.02
CA ASP A 104 -15.48 4.58 8.55
C ASP A 104 -16.77 3.75 8.55
N ARG A 105 -17.80 4.28 9.21
CA ARG A 105 -19.16 3.73 9.28
C ARG A 105 -20.19 4.78 8.86
N SER A 106 -19.76 5.80 8.12
CA SER A 106 -20.65 6.81 7.54
C SER A 106 -21.64 6.20 6.56
N GLY A 107 -22.71 6.93 6.24
CA GLY A 107 -23.77 6.47 5.34
C GLY A 107 -23.29 6.21 3.92
N SER A 108 -22.15 6.79 3.49
CA SER A 108 -21.57 6.46 2.19
C SER A 108 -21.01 5.04 2.13
N MET A 109 -20.78 4.41 3.29
CA MET A 109 -20.37 3.02 3.40
C MET A 109 -21.52 2.01 3.25
N GLU A 110 -22.77 2.47 3.13
CA GLU A 110 -23.96 1.61 2.92
C GLU A 110 -23.88 0.77 1.63
N ASP A 111 -24.64 -0.32 1.57
CA ASP A 111 -24.85 -1.15 0.36
C ASP A 111 -23.60 -1.83 -0.26
N GLY A 112 -22.48 -1.94 0.47
CA GLY A 112 -21.37 -2.78 0.04
C GLY A 112 -20.00 -2.44 0.62
N PRO A 113 -19.55 -1.16 0.61
CA PRO A 113 -18.26 -0.76 1.16
C PRO A 113 -18.08 -1.21 2.61
N ILE A 114 -19.11 -1.09 3.46
CA ILE A 114 -19.04 -1.54 4.86
C ILE A 114 -18.74 -3.04 4.98
N LYS A 115 -19.31 -3.87 4.09
CA LYS A 115 -19.05 -5.31 4.07
C LYS A 115 -17.59 -5.59 3.69
N LYS A 116 -17.06 -4.89 2.68
CA LYS A 116 -15.64 -4.99 2.29
C LYS A 116 -14.72 -4.51 3.42
N ALA A 117 -15.06 -3.41 4.09
CA ALA A 117 -14.32 -2.92 5.26
C ALA A 117 -14.35 -3.94 6.41
N SER A 118 -15.48 -4.62 6.62
CA SER A 118 -15.62 -5.67 7.63
C SER A 118 -14.71 -6.85 7.32
N GLU A 119 -14.75 -7.35 6.08
CA GLU A 119 -13.89 -8.44 5.61
C GLU A 119 -12.40 -8.06 5.73
N ALA A 120 -12.04 -6.83 5.34
CA ALA A 120 -10.68 -6.32 5.48
C ALA A 120 -10.24 -6.25 6.94
N LEU A 121 -11.07 -5.73 7.84
CA LEU A 121 -10.76 -5.67 9.27
C LEU A 121 -10.61 -7.07 9.87
N GLN A 122 -11.46 -8.03 9.50
CA GLN A 122 -11.34 -9.42 9.96
C GLN A 122 -9.99 -10.03 9.53
N LEU A 123 -9.56 -9.81 8.29
CA LEU A 123 -8.26 -10.27 7.80
C LEU A 123 -7.09 -9.59 8.51
N LEU A 124 -7.19 -8.28 8.78
CA LEU A 124 -6.17 -7.54 9.52
C LEU A 124 -6.05 -8.04 10.97
N LEU A 125 -7.18 -8.30 11.63
CA LEU A 125 -7.20 -8.86 12.99
C LEU A 125 -6.59 -10.25 13.06
N LEU A 126 -6.85 -11.11 12.05
CA LEU A 126 -6.25 -12.44 11.93
C LEU A 126 -4.73 -12.41 11.64
N SER A 127 -4.23 -11.28 11.13
CA SER A 127 -2.83 -11.09 10.76
C SER A 127 -2.03 -10.32 11.82
N LEU A 128 -2.64 -10.04 12.99
CA LEU A 128 -1.96 -9.35 14.07
C LEU A 128 -0.79 -10.19 14.60
N PRO A 129 0.38 -9.58 14.86
CA PRO A 129 1.48 -10.28 15.48
C PRO A 129 1.16 -10.62 16.94
N GLU A 130 1.69 -11.73 17.44
CA GLU A 130 1.38 -12.22 18.81
C GLU A 130 1.75 -11.20 19.90
N ASN A 131 2.81 -10.41 19.68
CA ASN A 131 3.32 -9.42 20.61
C ASN A 131 2.93 -7.97 20.20
N CYS A 132 1.65 -7.69 20.03
CA CYS A 132 1.16 -6.32 19.83
C CYS A 132 0.09 -5.90 20.83
N LEU A 133 -0.11 -4.58 20.91
CA LEU A 133 -1.33 -4.00 21.44
C LEU A 133 -2.17 -3.50 20.26
N PHE A 134 -3.49 -3.57 20.39
CA PHE A 134 -4.35 -3.09 19.32
C PHE A 134 -5.66 -2.45 19.83
N ASN A 135 -6.29 -1.65 18.98
CA ASN A 135 -7.61 -1.10 19.20
C ASN A 135 -8.37 -0.93 17.88
N VAL A 136 -9.70 -0.87 17.97
CA VAL A 136 -10.58 -0.55 16.84
C VAL A 136 -11.39 0.69 17.22
N VAL A 137 -11.36 1.71 16.37
CA VAL A 137 -12.10 2.95 16.51
C VAL A 137 -13.05 3.06 15.33
N SER A 138 -14.34 3.19 15.58
CA SER A 138 -15.35 3.39 14.55
C SER A 138 -15.75 4.86 14.50
N PHE A 139 -15.95 5.44 13.32
CA PHE A 139 -16.35 6.83 13.18
C PHE A 139 -17.41 7.07 12.10
N GLY A 140 -18.10 8.20 12.23
CA GLY A 140 -18.99 8.83 11.27
C GLY A 140 -19.31 10.24 11.76
N SER A 141 -20.56 10.57 12.08
CA SER A 141 -20.91 11.82 12.80
C SER A 141 -20.46 11.82 14.27
N HIS A 142 -20.21 10.65 14.84
CA HIS A 142 -19.58 10.46 16.15
C HIS A 142 -18.52 9.37 16.03
N PHE A 143 -17.75 9.13 17.09
CA PHE A 143 -16.80 8.02 17.11
C PHE A 143 -16.85 7.24 18.42
N ASP A 144 -16.51 5.96 18.34
CA ASP A 144 -16.45 5.04 19.47
C ASP A 144 -15.19 4.20 19.39
N SER A 145 -14.53 3.95 20.53
CA SER A 145 -13.43 2.99 20.63
C SER A 145 -13.90 1.69 21.25
N LEU A 146 -13.49 0.57 20.66
CA LEU A 146 -13.80 -0.79 21.15
C LEU A 146 -13.22 -1.01 22.56
N PHE A 147 -12.04 -0.44 22.79
CA PHE A 147 -11.37 -0.41 24.09
C PHE A 147 -11.02 1.03 24.47
N LYS A 148 -11.17 1.36 25.75
CA LYS A 148 -10.77 2.68 26.30
C LYS A 148 -9.29 2.98 26.08
N LYS A 149 -8.45 1.94 26.06
CA LYS A 149 -7.04 1.93 25.68
C LYS A 149 -6.75 0.63 24.96
N SER A 150 -5.79 0.65 24.04
CA SER A 150 -5.35 -0.52 23.30
C SER A 150 -5.03 -1.69 24.24
N GLN A 151 -5.46 -2.87 23.84
CA GLN A 151 -5.31 -4.10 24.62
C GLN A 151 -4.28 -5.01 23.97
N PRO A 152 -3.54 -5.81 24.74
CA PRO A 152 -2.70 -6.87 24.19
C PRO A 152 -3.51 -7.82 23.30
N TYR A 153 -2.88 -8.36 22.27
CA TYR A 153 -3.45 -9.47 21.51
C TYR A 153 -3.62 -10.68 22.44
N SER A 154 -4.86 -11.17 22.54
CA SER A 154 -5.24 -12.34 23.34
C SER A 154 -6.51 -12.92 22.74
N GLU A 155 -6.82 -14.18 23.04
CA GLU A 155 -8.06 -14.83 22.55
C GLU A 155 -9.32 -14.02 22.89
N GLY A 156 -9.38 -13.43 24.09
CA GLY A 156 -10.52 -12.64 24.55
C GLY A 156 -10.64 -11.27 23.85
N SER A 157 -9.54 -10.52 23.74
CA SER A 157 -9.54 -9.23 23.03
C SER A 157 -9.76 -9.41 21.54
N PHE A 158 -9.15 -10.43 20.93
CA PHE A 158 -9.35 -10.82 19.55
C PHE A 158 -10.80 -11.19 19.26
N SER A 159 -11.40 -12.10 20.05
CA SER A 159 -12.78 -12.53 19.83
C SER A 159 -13.77 -11.37 19.93
N LYS A 160 -13.54 -10.43 20.86
CA LYS A 160 -14.36 -9.22 20.99
C LYS A 160 -14.24 -8.32 19.75
N ALA A 161 -13.02 -8.12 19.25
CA ALA A 161 -12.78 -7.30 18.06
C ALA A 161 -13.31 -7.95 16.79
N LEU A 162 -13.16 -9.27 16.65
CA LEU A 162 -13.69 -10.03 15.54
C LEU A 162 -15.22 -9.94 15.49
N LYS A 163 -15.88 -10.08 16.65
CA LYS A 163 -17.33 -9.89 16.76
C LYS A 163 -17.74 -8.47 16.36
N HIS A 164 -17.03 -7.46 16.85
CA HIS A 164 -17.28 -6.06 16.46
C HIS A 164 -17.17 -5.85 14.95
N ALA A 165 -16.13 -6.42 14.32
CA ALA A 165 -15.95 -6.35 12.87
C ALA A 165 -17.09 -7.05 12.10
N GLN A 166 -17.58 -8.18 12.59
CA GLN A 166 -18.68 -8.94 11.96
C GLN A 166 -20.04 -8.27 12.10
N GLU A 167 -20.25 -7.51 13.17
CA GLU A 167 -21.53 -6.85 13.49
C GLU A 167 -21.59 -5.37 13.06
N MET A 168 -20.51 -4.84 12.48
CA MET A 168 -20.48 -3.43 12.08
C MET A 168 -21.32 -3.15 10.84
N ASP A 169 -21.96 -1.99 10.84
CA ASP A 169 -22.86 -1.49 9.80
C ASP A 169 -22.64 0.02 9.57
N ALA A 170 -23.09 0.54 8.43
CA ALA A 170 -22.90 1.93 8.00
C ALA A 170 -23.91 2.89 8.66
N ASN A 171 -23.99 2.86 9.99
CA ASN A 171 -25.04 3.52 10.77
C ASN A 171 -24.54 4.71 11.61
N TYR A 172 -23.39 5.29 11.29
CA TYR A 172 -22.80 6.41 12.05
C TYR A 172 -23.08 7.78 11.42
N GLY A 173 -23.78 7.86 10.28
CA GLY A 173 -24.20 9.13 9.69
C GLY A 173 -23.12 9.78 8.80
N GLY A 174 -22.67 10.98 9.15
CA GLY A 174 -21.68 11.76 8.38
C GLY A 174 -20.25 11.19 8.45
N THR A 175 -19.26 11.95 7.99
CA THR A 175 -17.86 11.48 7.82
C THR A 175 -16.87 12.41 8.54
N GLU A 176 -16.94 12.48 9.87
CA GLU A 176 -16.13 13.38 10.71
C GLU A 176 -14.88 12.68 11.26
N ILE A 177 -13.80 12.68 10.47
CA ILE A 177 -12.56 11.95 10.79
C ILE A 177 -11.57 12.73 11.69
N TYR A 178 -11.69 14.05 11.78
CA TYR A 178 -10.72 14.89 12.50
C TYR A 178 -10.63 14.51 13.98
N ASP A 179 -11.77 14.43 14.67
CA ASP A 179 -11.85 14.12 16.10
C ASP A 179 -11.35 12.70 16.45
N PRO A 180 -11.74 11.61 15.75
CA PRO A 180 -11.20 10.29 16.05
C PRO A 180 -9.70 10.20 15.80
N LEU A 181 -9.15 10.85 14.76
CA LEU A 181 -7.70 10.88 14.53
C LEU A 181 -6.98 11.60 15.66
N LYS A 182 -7.48 12.77 16.06
CA LYS A 182 -6.91 13.54 17.19
C LYS A 182 -6.94 12.72 18.47
N TRP A 183 -8.07 12.08 18.78
CA TRP A 183 -8.21 11.22 19.94
C TRP A 183 -7.20 10.05 19.91
N VAL A 184 -6.99 9.42 18.76
CA VAL A 184 -6.02 8.35 18.58
C VAL A 184 -4.58 8.85 18.80
N PHE A 185 -4.22 10.00 18.27
CA PHE A 185 -2.87 10.55 18.46
C PHE A 185 -2.59 10.96 19.91
N GLU A 186 -3.61 11.47 20.61
CA GLU A 186 -3.51 11.83 22.03
C GLU A 186 -3.53 10.62 22.98
N ASN A 187 -4.25 9.54 22.63
CA ASN A 187 -4.38 8.34 23.49
C ASN A 187 -3.45 7.18 23.12
N SER A 188 -2.79 7.25 21.96
CA SER A 188 -1.78 6.27 21.59
C SER A 188 -0.58 6.35 22.52
N ARG A 189 0.14 5.24 22.60
CA ARG A 189 1.26 5.07 23.51
C ARG A 189 2.47 5.91 23.11
N ASN A 190 3.29 6.23 24.10
CA ASN A 190 4.52 7.02 23.93
C ASN A 190 5.78 6.19 24.18
N ASP A 191 5.62 4.91 24.53
CA ASP A 191 6.70 3.98 24.86
C ASP A 191 6.88 2.88 23.80
N MET A 192 6.15 2.94 22.69
CA MET A 192 6.28 2.03 21.56
C MET A 192 5.79 2.67 20.25
N PRO A 193 6.27 2.17 19.09
CA PRO A 193 5.75 2.58 17.80
C PRO A 193 4.26 2.29 17.66
N THR A 194 3.53 3.24 17.08
CA THR A 194 2.11 3.18 16.81
C THR A 194 1.87 3.24 15.30
N SER A 195 1.18 2.24 14.76
CA SER A 195 0.67 2.27 13.39
C SER A 195 -0.85 2.38 13.41
N VAL A 196 -1.36 3.40 12.72
CA VAL A 196 -2.78 3.67 12.57
C VAL A 196 -3.19 3.29 11.15
N PHE A 197 -4.28 2.55 11.01
CA PHE A 197 -4.82 2.12 9.72
C PHE A 197 -6.23 2.69 9.56
N LEU A 198 -6.38 3.63 8.64
CA LEU A 198 -7.66 4.23 8.29
C LEU A 198 -8.31 3.45 7.15
N LEU A 199 -9.54 2.95 7.36
CA LEU A 199 -10.36 2.32 6.33
C LEU A 199 -11.56 3.22 6.04
N THR A 200 -11.67 3.74 4.82
CA THR A 200 -12.74 4.67 4.39
C THR A 200 -12.99 4.54 2.89
N ASP A 201 -14.19 4.90 2.42
CA ASP A 201 -14.49 5.05 0.99
C ASP A 201 -14.01 6.40 0.41
N GLY A 202 -13.49 7.30 1.25
CA GLY A 202 -12.75 8.49 0.82
C GLY A 202 -13.57 9.78 0.72
N GLN A 203 -14.81 9.83 1.23
CA GLN A 203 -15.61 11.07 1.30
C GLN A 203 -15.17 12.00 2.45
N VAL A 204 -13.88 12.35 2.50
CA VAL A 204 -13.32 13.23 3.53
C VAL A 204 -13.11 14.64 2.97
N TYR A 205 -13.76 15.62 3.61
CA TYR A 205 -13.78 17.01 3.13
C TYR A 205 -12.67 17.90 3.72
N ASN A 206 -12.10 17.53 4.88
CA ASN A 206 -11.16 18.38 5.64
C ASN A 206 -9.69 17.92 5.57
N VAL A 207 -9.19 17.62 4.37
CA VAL A 207 -7.86 17.00 4.19
C VAL A 207 -6.73 17.87 4.75
N ASP A 208 -6.75 19.19 4.52
CA ASP A 208 -5.67 20.08 4.98
C ASP A 208 -5.51 20.09 6.50
N GLN A 209 -6.63 20.13 7.24
CA GLN A 209 -6.63 20.10 8.71
C GLN A 209 -6.11 18.75 9.24
N ILE A 210 -6.41 17.66 8.53
CA ILE A 210 -5.93 16.32 8.88
C ILE A 210 -4.41 16.24 8.66
N VAL A 211 -3.90 16.77 7.56
CA VAL A 211 -2.46 16.80 7.27
C VAL A 211 -1.70 17.60 8.34
N GLU A 212 -2.23 18.75 8.76
CA GLU A 212 -1.62 19.55 9.84
C GLU A 212 -1.67 18.81 11.19
N LEU A 213 -2.77 18.11 11.49
CA LEU A 213 -2.91 17.28 12.68
C LEU A 213 -1.89 16.13 12.69
N ILE A 214 -1.66 15.46 11.56
CA ILE A 214 -0.68 14.38 11.43
C ILE A 214 0.72 14.92 11.69
N LYS A 215 1.15 15.96 10.96
CA LYS A 215 2.48 16.56 11.09
C LYS A 215 2.79 16.99 12.52
N SER A 216 1.85 17.72 13.14
CA SER A 216 2.03 18.19 14.53
C SER A 216 2.05 17.05 15.56
N SER A 217 1.51 15.88 15.22
CA SER A 217 1.51 14.70 16.10
C SER A 217 2.77 13.85 15.90
N GLU A 218 3.22 13.67 14.67
CA GLU A 218 4.48 12.98 14.36
C GLU A 218 5.69 13.69 14.98
N GLU A 219 5.76 15.02 14.88
CA GLU A 219 6.82 15.83 15.51
C GLU A 219 6.88 15.58 17.04
N LYS A 220 5.72 15.42 17.70
CA LYS A 220 5.65 15.14 19.14
C LYS A 220 6.05 13.70 19.46
N LYS A 221 5.79 12.77 18.55
CA LYS A 221 6.03 11.33 18.71
C LYS A 221 7.39 10.86 18.18
N LYS A 222 8.21 11.77 17.63
CA LYS A 222 9.58 11.48 17.14
C LYS A 222 9.63 10.29 16.17
N ASP A 223 8.75 10.31 15.16
CA ASP A 223 8.68 9.31 14.09
C ASP A 223 8.22 7.89 14.51
N ASP A 224 7.71 7.73 15.74
CA ASP A 224 7.08 6.49 16.23
C ASP A 224 5.58 6.41 15.94
N LEU A 225 5.04 7.33 15.12
CA LEU A 225 3.64 7.31 14.67
C LEU A 225 3.63 7.14 13.15
N ARG A 226 2.81 6.21 12.65
CA ARG A 226 2.60 6.00 11.21
C ARG A 226 1.12 5.92 10.92
N LEU A 227 0.66 6.58 9.86
CA LEU A 227 -0.71 6.50 9.41
C LEU A 227 -0.78 5.91 8.00
N PHE A 228 -1.49 4.80 7.86
CA PHE A 228 -1.79 4.14 6.60
C PHE A 228 -3.26 4.37 6.28
N SER A 229 -3.58 4.63 5.02
CA SER A 229 -4.96 4.73 4.54
C SER A 229 -5.25 3.63 3.53
N ILE A 230 -6.41 3.02 3.69
CA ILE A 230 -6.93 1.93 2.87
C ILE A 230 -8.27 2.41 2.33
N GLY A 231 -8.28 2.69 1.03
CA GLY A 231 -9.49 3.04 0.31
C GLY A 231 -10.38 1.82 0.08
N ILE A 232 -11.66 1.93 0.42
CA ILE A 232 -12.65 0.86 0.23
C ILE A 232 -13.61 1.24 -0.90
N GLY A 233 -13.68 0.40 -1.93
CA GLY A 233 -14.56 0.61 -3.08
C GLY A 233 -13.91 1.41 -4.20
N ASP A 234 -14.73 1.91 -5.13
CA ASP A 234 -14.27 2.53 -6.39
C ASP A 234 -14.19 4.07 -6.32
N SER A 235 -14.66 4.66 -5.21
CA SER A 235 -14.79 6.12 -5.01
C SER A 235 -13.71 6.72 -4.12
N VAL A 236 -12.56 6.05 -4.00
CA VAL A 236 -11.48 6.44 -3.08
C VAL A 236 -10.88 7.78 -3.50
N SER A 237 -10.86 8.74 -2.57
CA SER A 237 -10.11 10.00 -2.75
C SER A 237 -8.61 9.72 -2.71
N HIS A 238 -7.99 9.63 -3.89
CA HIS A 238 -6.53 9.58 -4.05
C HIS A 238 -5.84 10.74 -3.33
N HIS A 239 -6.50 11.90 -3.26
CA HIS A 239 -5.96 13.08 -2.58
C HIS A 239 -5.78 12.85 -1.07
N LEU A 240 -6.74 12.22 -0.39
CA LEU A 240 -6.59 11.88 1.03
C LEU A 240 -5.46 10.87 1.23
N VAL A 241 -5.44 9.81 0.42
CA VAL A 241 -4.45 8.73 0.53
C VAL A 241 -3.03 9.24 0.30
N GLU A 242 -2.83 10.03 -0.76
CA GLU A 242 -1.54 10.64 -1.07
C GLU A 242 -1.13 11.70 -0.05
N SER A 243 -2.06 12.54 0.42
CA SER A 243 -1.74 13.61 1.36
C SER A 243 -1.36 13.05 2.73
N VAL A 244 -2.06 12.02 3.20
CA VAL A 244 -1.74 11.31 4.45
C VAL A 244 -0.40 10.58 4.33
N SER A 245 -0.09 10.00 3.17
CA SER A 245 1.17 9.27 2.96
C SER A 245 2.40 10.17 2.76
N ARG A 246 2.18 11.46 2.47
CA ARG A 246 3.23 12.49 2.27
C ARG A 246 3.40 13.43 3.45
N ALA A 247 2.44 13.43 4.38
CA ALA A 247 2.47 14.25 5.60
C ALA A 247 3.71 13.88 6.41
#